data_AF-T1ABW3-F1
#
_entry.id   AF-T1ABW3-F1
#
_cell.length_a   1.000
_cell.length_b   1.000
_cell.length_c   1.000
_cell.angle_alpha   90.00
_cell.angle_beta   90.00
_cell.angle_gamma   90.00
#
_symmetry.space_group_name_H-M   'P 1'
#
loop_
_entity.id
_entity.type
_entity.pdbx_description
1 polymer ?
#
loop_
_entity_poly.entity_id
_entity_poly.type
_entity_poly.pdbx_seq_one_letter_code
_entity_poly.pdbx_strand_id
1 'polypeptide(L)'
;LCRRRERLAPIHRDRDIVLVDQRGTGGSNALDCPQPRRGRHADAGPPTRAQIVAATEQCLRLLRKHAHVRDYTTDLAVGDLNRVRAALGYRRIDLYGSSYGTVVAQEYLRRFPRHVRSMILDGVVPPQVPIGALSALSAQRAVERIFADCAAATACRARFGNPVVTYRHVMSTLEAHPVEVTVADPTRGTPVSLRLGTYQLGQVLRLASYTPALAALLPLDLHAAAAGNYRPLAGQYLFIDRVYSHAIAVGMNNSVVCSED
;
A
#
# COMPACT_ATOMS: atom_id res chain seq x y z
N LEU A 1 -4.63 -17.67 8.94
CA LEU A 1 -6.05 -18.04 8.70
C LEU A 1 -6.84 -18.25 9.99
N CYS A 2 -6.33 -18.95 11.02
CA CYS A 2 -7.06 -19.18 12.29
C CYS A 2 -7.49 -17.90 13.04
N ARG A 3 -6.62 -16.90 13.24
CA ARG A 3 -6.99 -15.66 13.95
C ARG A 3 -8.01 -14.76 13.23
N ARG A 4 -8.18 -14.89 11.90
CA ARG A 4 -9.21 -14.13 11.16
C ARG A 4 -10.60 -14.75 11.31
N ARG A 5 -10.69 -16.08 11.49
CA ARG A 5 -11.96 -16.76 11.80
C ARG A 5 -12.56 -16.25 13.11
N GLU A 6 -11.76 -16.03 14.14
CA GLU A 6 -12.26 -15.59 15.45
C GLU A 6 -12.86 -14.17 15.45
N ARG A 7 -12.27 -13.23 14.70
CA ARG A 7 -12.75 -11.84 14.65
C ARG A 7 -14.06 -11.68 13.89
N LEU A 8 -14.28 -12.51 12.88
CA LEU A 8 -15.50 -12.50 12.07
C LEU A 8 -16.53 -13.53 12.54
N ALA A 9 -16.17 -14.43 13.46
CA ALA A 9 -17.09 -15.46 13.98
C ALA A 9 -18.40 -14.90 14.55
N PRO A 10 -18.46 -13.73 15.22
CA PRO A 10 -19.74 -13.15 15.61
C PRO A 10 -20.61 -12.77 14.41
N ILE A 11 -20.02 -12.20 13.35
CA ILE A 11 -20.73 -11.77 12.13
C ILE A 11 -21.16 -12.98 11.31
N HIS A 12 -20.29 -13.99 11.19
CA HIS A 12 -20.57 -15.20 10.40
C HIS A 12 -21.62 -16.12 11.06
N ARG A 13 -22.06 -15.82 12.29
CA ARG A 13 -23.16 -16.57 12.92
C ARG A 13 -24.50 -16.31 12.24
N ASP A 14 -24.73 -15.10 11.76
CA ASP A 14 -26.02 -14.67 11.21
C ASP A 14 -25.92 -13.95 9.86
N ARG A 15 -24.72 -13.82 9.30
CA ARG A 15 -24.46 -13.18 8.00
C ARG A 15 -23.47 -14.01 7.17
N ASP A 16 -23.74 -14.07 5.88
CA ASP A 16 -22.76 -14.54 4.91
C ASP A 16 -21.68 -13.47 4.73
N ILE A 17 -20.42 -13.91 4.66
CA ILE A 17 -19.28 -13.03 4.36
C ILE A 17 -18.86 -13.29 2.93
N VAL A 18 -19.21 -12.37 2.04
CA VAL A 18 -18.95 -12.49 0.60
C VAL A 18 -17.78 -11.59 0.23
N LEU A 19 -16.71 -12.18 -0.29
CA LEU A 19 -15.56 -11.49 -0.86
C LEU A 19 -15.55 -11.76 -2.36
N VAL A 20 -15.49 -10.70 -3.16
CA VAL A 20 -15.52 -10.79 -4.62
C VAL A 20 -14.23 -10.19 -5.16
N ASP A 21 -13.50 -10.97 -5.94
CA ASP A 21 -12.39 -10.44 -6.74
C ASP A 21 -12.98 -9.49 -7.79
N GLN A 22 -12.69 -8.20 -7.65
CA GLN A 22 -13.06 -7.17 -8.63
C GLN A 22 -12.46 -7.52 -9.99
N ARG A 23 -13.17 -7.20 -11.08
CA ARG A 23 -12.61 -7.28 -12.44
C ARG A 23 -11.19 -6.68 -12.48
N GLY A 24 -10.22 -7.40 -13.04
CA GLY A 24 -8.83 -6.96 -13.07
C GLY A 24 -8.00 -7.37 -11.85
N THR A 25 -8.56 -8.11 -10.90
CA THR A 25 -7.85 -8.61 -9.71
C THR A 25 -8.10 -10.10 -9.48
N GLY A 26 -7.21 -10.75 -8.72
CA GLY A 26 -7.37 -12.15 -8.31
C GLY A 26 -7.66 -13.10 -9.47
N GLY A 27 -8.70 -13.92 -9.35
CA GLY A 27 -9.15 -14.82 -10.43
C GLY A 27 -9.97 -14.13 -11.54
N SER A 28 -10.33 -12.86 -11.37
CA SER A 28 -11.27 -12.13 -12.23
C SER A 28 -10.55 -11.38 -13.36
N ASN A 29 -9.86 -12.11 -14.24
CA ASN A 29 -9.07 -11.55 -15.36
C ASN A 29 -8.05 -10.50 -14.90
N ALA A 30 -7.08 -10.92 -14.08
CA ALA A 30 -6.13 -10.02 -13.43
C ALA A 30 -5.37 -9.13 -14.42
N LEU A 31 -5.41 -7.81 -14.20
CA LEU A 31 -4.54 -6.85 -14.88
C LEU A 31 -3.23 -6.72 -14.11
N ASP A 32 -2.43 -7.79 -14.13
CA ASP A 32 -1.10 -7.77 -13.55
C ASP A 32 -0.05 -7.39 -14.59
N CYS A 33 0.88 -6.54 -14.18
CA CYS A 33 1.97 -6.10 -15.02
C CYS A 33 3.27 -6.40 -14.30
N PRO A 34 4.22 -7.10 -14.97
CA PRO A 34 5.52 -7.36 -14.39
C PRO A 34 6.11 -6.03 -13.94
N GLN A 35 6.20 -5.85 -12.62
CA GLN A 35 7.02 -4.76 -12.11
C GLN A 35 8.45 -5.10 -12.50
N PRO A 36 9.22 -4.14 -13.03
CA PRO A 36 10.65 -4.36 -13.16
C PRO A 36 11.11 -4.76 -11.76
N ARG A 37 11.54 -6.02 -11.59
CA ARG A 37 12.17 -6.44 -10.35
C ARG A 37 13.31 -5.47 -10.19
N ARG A 38 13.15 -4.54 -9.25
CA ARG A 38 14.21 -3.67 -8.80
C ARG A 38 15.28 -4.64 -8.31
N GLY A 39 16.23 -4.94 -9.20
CA GLY A 39 17.22 -5.99 -8.99
C GLY A 39 18.11 -5.65 -7.79
N ARG A 40 19.11 -6.49 -7.53
CA ARG A 40 20.16 -6.23 -6.53
C ARG A 40 20.85 -4.85 -6.67
N HIS A 41 20.67 -4.17 -7.80
CA HIS A 41 21.21 -2.84 -8.13
C HIS A 41 20.13 -1.83 -8.54
N ALA A 42 18.90 -1.98 -8.08
CA ALA A 42 17.86 -0.98 -8.39
C ALA A 42 18.31 0.42 -7.96
N ASP A 43 18.03 1.40 -8.81
CA ASP A 43 18.31 2.80 -8.52
C ASP A 43 17.84 3.16 -7.10
N ALA A 44 18.75 3.76 -6.34
CA ALA A 44 18.51 4.23 -4.97
C ALA A 44 17.61 5.48 -4.93
N GLY A 45 17.29 6.02 -6.11
CA GLY A 45 16.39 7.15 -6.32
C GLY A 45 15.00 6.74 -6.81
N PRO A 46 14.03 7.68 -6.77
CA PRO A 46 12.71 7.50 -7.34
C PRO A 46 12.81 7.27 -8.86
N PRO A 47 11.86 6.53 -9.46
CA PRO A 47 11.86 6.33 -10.89
C PRO A 47 11.63 7.67 -11.62
N THR A 48 12.34 7.90 -12.71
CA THR A 48 12.15 9.09 -13.56
C THR A 48 10.82 9.01 -14.30
N ARG A 49 10.31 10.15 -14.77
CA ARG A 49 9.11 10.19 -15.61
C ARG A 49 9.23 9.30 -16.85
N ALA A 50 10.39 9.28 -17.50
CA ALA A 50 10.64 8.43 -18.66
C ALA A 50 10.57 6.94 -18.31
N GLN A 51 11.14 6.53 -17.17
CA GLN A 51 11.03 5.16 -16.66
C GLN A 51 9.58 4.77 -16.37
N ILE A 52 8.81 5.67 -15.75
CA ILE A 52 7.38 5.44 -15.47
C ILE A 52 6.59 5.27 -16.77
N VAL A 53 6.77 6.17 -17.75
CA VAL A 53 6.09 6.09 -19.05
C VAL A 53 6.43 4.79 -19.76
N ALA A 54 7.72 4.42 -19.85
CA ALA A 54 8.15 3.19 -20.51
C ALA A 54 7.56 1.94 -19.84
N ALA A 55 7.53 1.89 -18.51
CA ALA A 55 6.92 0.79 -17.75
C ALA A 55 5.40 0.71 -17.99
N THR A 56 4.71 1.84 -18.01
CA THR A 56 3.26 1.91 -18.30
C THR A 56 2.95 1.45 -19.72
N GLU A 57 3.71 1.89 -20.71
CA GLU A 57 3.53 1.45 -22.10
C GLU A 57 3.80 -0.04 -22.27
N GLN A 58 4.83 -0.57 -21.61
CA GLN A 58 5.13 -2.00 -21.61
C GLN A 58 3.97 -2.80 -21.00
N CYS A 59 3.49 -2.38 -19.84
CA CYS A 59 2.32 -2.95 -19.16
C CYS A 59 1.12 -2.97 -20.11
N LEU A 60 0.80 -1.83 -20.74
CA LEU A 60 -0.31 -1.71 -21.67
C LEU A 60 -0.19 -2.65 -22.88
N ARG A 61 1.02 -2.82 -23.45
CA ARG A 61 1.26 -3.79 -24.55
C ARG A 61 0.99 -5.24 -24.12
N LEU A 62 1.30 -5.59 -22.88
CA LEU A 62 1.04 -6.94 -22.35
C LEU A 62 -0.45 -7.17 -22.10
N LEU A 63 -1.13 -6.21 -21.46
CA LEU A 63 -2.55 -6.31 -21.12
C LEU A 63 -3.45 -6.37 -22.36
N ARG A 64 -3.12 -5.61 -23.42
CA ARG A 64 -3.90 -5.60 -24.68
C ARG A 64 -4.04 -6.96 -25.36
N LYS A 65 -3.24 -7.96 -24.98
CA LYS A 65 -3.35 -9.33 -25.50
C LYS A 65 -4.56 -10.09 -24.98
N HIS A 66 -5.10 -9.69 -23.82
CA HIS A 66 -6.18 -10.42 -23.13
C HIS A 66 -7.21 -9.52 -22.44
N ALA A 67 -7.03 -8.19 -22.47
CA ALA A 67 -7.92 -7.25 -21.83
C ALA A 67 -8.02 -5.92 -22.60
N HIS A 68 -9.24 -5.38 -22.64
CA HIS A 68 -9.50 -3.99 -23.01
C HIS A 68 -9.47 -3.14 -21.74
N VAL A 69 -8.32 -2.52 -21.43
CA VAL A 69 -8.11 -1.81 -20.15
C VAL A 69 -9.15 -0.71 -19.84
N ARG A 70 -9.85 -0.19 -20.86
CA ARG A 70 -10.93 0.81 -20.67
C ARG A 70 -12.17 0.24 -19.97
N ASP A 71 -12.30 -1.07 -19.88
CA ASP A 71 -13.43 -1.75 -19.22
C ASP A 71 -13.17 -2.00 -17.72
N TYR A 72 -12.09 -1.47 -17.17
CA TYR A 72 -11.62 -1.70 -15.80
C TYR A 72 -11.67 -0.40 -14.98
N THR A 73 -12.87 0.11 -14.81
CA THR A 73 -13.22 1.31 -14.03
C THR A 73 -14.05 0.91 -12.80
N THR A 74 -14.06 1.76 -11.76
CA THR A 74 -14.84 1.47 -10.54
C THR A 74 -16.34 1.36 -10.81
N ASP A 75 -16.90 2.17 -11.71
CA ASP A 75 -18.32 2.11 -12.01
C ASP A 75 -18.70 0.74 -12.61
N LEU A 76 -17.94 0.22 -13.57
CA LEU A 76 -18.20 -1.09 -14.16
C LEU A 76 -18.02 -2.22 -13.13
N ALA A 77 -17.01 -2.12 -12.27
CA ALA A 77 -16.82 -3.04 -11.15
C ALA A 77 -18.02 -3.06 -10.20
N VAL A 78 -18.56 -1.88 -9.83
CA VAL A 78 -19.77 -1.76 -9.01
C VAL A 78 -21.00 -2.41 -9.69
N GLY A 79 -21.08 -2.31 -11.02
CA GLY A 79 -22.08 -3.04 -11.81
C GLY A 79 -22.00 -4.56 -11.61
N ASP A 80 -20.79 -5.12 -11.61
CA ASP A 80 -20.58 -6.55 -11.36
C ASP A 80 -20.96 -6.94 -9.94
N LEU A 81 -20.58 -6.14 -8.94
CA LEU A 81 -20.95 -6.41 -7.55
C LEU A 81 -22.47 -6.49 -7.37
N ASN A 82 -23.24 -5.64 -8.06
CA ASN A 82 -24.70 -5.71 -7.99
C ASN A 82 -25.27 -6.94 -8.73
N ARG A 83 -24.61 -7.42 -9.80
CA ARG A 83 -24.97 -8.70 -10.45
C ARG A 83 -24.68 -9.88 -9.54
N VAL A 84 -23.53 -9.89 -8.87
CA VAL A 84 -23.19 -10.93 -7.87
C VAL A 84 -24.21 -10.95 -6.74
N ARG A 85 -24.55 -9.78 -6.18
CA ARG A 85 -25.62 -9.64 -5.19
C ARG A 85 -26.91 -10.31 -5.68
N ALA A 86 -27.35 -9.98 -6.90
CA ALA A 86 -28.58 -10.52 -7.46
C ALA A 86 -28.52 -12.03 -7.66
N ALA A 87 -27.40 -12.55 -8.18
CA ALA A 87 -27.19 -13.98 -8.41
C ALA A 87 -27.19 -14.79 -7.12
N LEU A 88 -26.68 -14.22 -6.02
CA LEU A 88 -26.72 -14.83 -4.69
C LEU A 88 -28.08 -14.66 -3.97
N GLY A 89 -29.06 -14.00 -4.58
CA GLY A 89 -30.42 -13.85 -4.04
C GLY A 89 -30.58 -12.77 -2.96
N TYR A 90 -29.57 -11.96 -2.68
CA TYR A 90 -29.66 -10.95 -1.62
C TYR A 90 -30.44 -9.72 -2.07
N ARG A 91 -31.59 -9.42 -1.46
CA ARG A 91 -32.37 -8.19 -1.78
C ARG A 91 -31.64 -6.89 -1.44
N ARG A 92 -30.96 -6.87 -0.28
CA ARG A 92 -30.10 -5.79 0.20
C ARG A 92 -28.85 -6.38 0.83
N ILE A 93 -27.75 -5.64 0.80
CA ILE A 93 -26.46 -6.03 1.38
C ILE A 93 -25.92 -4.96 2.31
N ASP A 94 -25.04 -5.39 3.20
CA ASP A 94 -24.21 -4.51 4.02
C ASP A 94 -22.86 -4.35 3.35
N LEU A 95 -22.40 -3.11 3.18
CA LEU A 95 -21.14 -2.80 2.53
C LEU A 95 -20.07 -2.51 3.58
N TYR A 96 -18.90 -3.10 3.40
CA TYR A 96 -17.69 -2.71 4.11
C TYR A 96 -16.66 -2.26 3.07
N GLY A 97 -16.35 -0.97 3.06
CA GLY A 97 -15.31 -0.38 2.22
C GLY A 97 -14.10 0.00 3.06
N SER A 98 -12.90 -0.43 2.65
CA SER A 98 -11.64 0.00 3.27
C SER A 98 -10.70 0.58 2.22
N SER A 99 -10.06 1.71 2.51
CA SER A 99 -9.15 2.39 1.57
C SER A 99 -9.85 2.64 0.20
N TYR A 100 -9.29 2.21 -0.94
CA TYR A 100 -9.97 2.28 -2.24
C TYR A 100 -11.37 1.63 -2.23
N GLY A 101 -11.61 0.60 -1.42
CA GLY A 101 -12.94 0.02 -1.25
C GLY A 101 -13.98 1.00 -0.72
N THR A 102 -13.56 2.14 -0.12
CA THR A 102 -14.49 3.21 0.24
C THR A 102 -15.01 3.96 -0.98
N VAL A 103 -14.20 4.14 -2.03
CA VAL A 103 -14.67 4.67 -3.33
C VAL A 103 -15.69 3.71 -3.93
N VAL A 104 -15.36 2.41 -3.97
CA VAL A 104 -16.26 1.36 -4.49
C VAL A 104 -17.60 1.34 -3.73
N ALA A 105 -17.57 1.39 -2.40
CA ALA A 105 -18.78 1.36 -1.58
C ALA A 105 -19.64 2.63 -1.75
N GLN A 106 -19.01 3.80 -1.83
CA GLN A 106 -19.71 5.07 -2.11
C GLN A 106 -20.36 5.05 -3.51
N GLU A 107 -19.65 4.55 -4.52
CA GLU A 107 -20.15 4.42 -5.88
C GLU A 107 -21.30 3.39 -5.97
N TYR A 108 -21.20 2.28 -5.23
CA TYR A 108 -22.29 1.32 -5.10
C TYR A 108 -23.55 1.95 -4.50
N LEU A 109 -23.41 2.68 -3.38
CA LEU A 109 -24.53 3.37 -2.75
C LEU A 109 -25.16 4.39 -3.70
N ARG A 110 -24.34 5.15 -4.46
CA ARG A 110 -24.80 6.13 -5.43
C ARG A 110 -25.64 5.50 -6.54
N ARG A 111 -25.20 4.36 -7.10
CA ARG A 111 -25.86 3.70 -8.23
C ARG A 111 -27.03 2.80 -7.82
N PHE A 112 -26.94 2.17 -6.66
CA PHE A 112 -27.87 1.13 -6.20
C PHE A 112 -28.37 1.38 -4.77
N PRO A 113 -28.91 2.57 -4.45
CA PRO A 113 -29.23 2.94 -3.08
C PRO A 113 -30.27 2.01 -2.43
N ARG A 114 -31.21 1.49 -3.22
CA ARG A 114 -32.25 0.55 -2.76
C ARG A 114 -31.69 -0.83 -2.37
N HIS A 115 -30.45 -1.15 -2.76
CA HIS A 115 -29.80 -2.43 -2.49
C HIS A 115 -28.82 -2.37 -1.32
N VAL A 116 -28.63 -1.22 -0.68
CA VAL A 116 -27.78 -1.05 0.51
C VAL A 116 -28.63 -1.04 1.77
N ARG A 117 -28.31 -1.89 2.74
CA ARG A 117 -28.94 -1.91 4.07
C ARG A 117 -28.16 -1.05 5.06
N SER A 118 -26.85 -1.25 5.13
CA SER A 118 -25.93 -0.45 5.92
C SER A 118 -24.56 -0.39 5.24
N MET A 119 -23.72 0.56 5.64
CA MET A 119 -22.41 0.77 5.06
C MET A 119 -21.41 1.23 6.13
N ILE A 120 -20.22 0.62 6.12
CA ILE A 120 -19.05 1.04 6.90
C ILE A 120 -17.96 1.46 5.92
N LEU A 121 -17.39 2.65 6.14
CA LEU A 121 -16.26 3.16 5.39
C LEU A 121 -15.07 3.34 6.35
N ASP A 122 -13.98 2.63 6.11
CA ASP A 122 -12.76 2.63 6.91
C ASP A 122 -11.58 3.19 6.10
N GLY A 123 -10.95 4.26 6.58
CA GLY A 123 -9.92 4.99 5.82
C GLY A 123 -10.48 5.62 4.54
N VAL A 124 -11.43 6.55 4.70
CA VAL A 124 -12.24 7.13 3.62
C VAL A 124 -11.40 7.90 2.61
N VAL A 125 -11.57 7.57 1.33
CA VAL A 125 -11.16 8.41 0.20
C VAL A 125 -12.36 9.29 -0.19
N PRO A 126 -12.28 10.62 -0.03
CA PRO A 126 -13.38 11.52 -0.37
C PRO A 126 -13.62 11.54 -1.89
N PRO A 127 -14.89 11.50 -2.37
CA PRO A 127 -15.21 11.48 -3.80
C PRO A 127 -14.71 12.69 -4.59
N GLN A 128 -14.48 13.82 -3.91
CA GLN A 128 -14.00 15.07 -4.50
C GLN A 128 -12.47 15.17 -4.62
N VAL A 129 -11.73 14.12 -4.22
CA VAL A 129 -10.27 14.11 -4.22
C VAL A 129 -9.77 12.98 -5.12
N PRO A 130 -8.94 13.28 -6.13
CA PRO A 130 -8.32 12.26 -6.97
C PRO A 130 -7.56 11.22 -6.15
N ILE A 131 -7.62 9.95 -6.57
CA ILE A 131 -7.09 8.84 -5.78
C ILE A 131 -5.59 8.98 -5.63
N GLY A 132 -5.14 9.15 -4.38
CA GLY A 132 -3.73 9.24 -4.05
C GLY A 132 -3.16 10.66 -4.03
N ALA A 133 -3.92 11.69 -4.42
CA ALA A 133 -3.47 13.08 -4.43
C ALA A 133 -2.95 13.57 -3.05
N LEU A 134 -3.53 13.05 -1.96
CA LEU A 134 -3.16 13.41 -0.59
C LEU A 134 -2.18 12.43 0.07
N SER A 135 -1.74 11.38 -0.62
CA SER A 135 -0.96 10.29 -0.02
C SER A 135 0.38 10.76 0.53
N ALA A 136 1.13 11.57 -0.23
CA ALA A 136 2.44 12.06 0.19
C ALA A 136 2.34 12.96 1.43
N LEU A 137 1.41 13.93 1.40
CA LEU A 137 1.18 14.86 2.51
C LEU A 137 0.68 14.13 3.76
N SER A 138 -0.20 13.14 3.59
CA SER A 138 -0.72 12.35 4.72
C SER A 138 0.35 11.46 5.34
N ALA A 139 1.19 10.83 4.51
CA ALA A 139 2.33 10.06 4.98
C ALA A 139 3.34 10.93 5.76
N GLN A 140 3.67 12.11 5.24
CA GLN A 140 4.56 13.05 5.92
C GLN A 140 4.00 13.44 7.30
N ARG A 141 2.72 13.84 7.37
CA ARG A 141 2.07 14.18 8.66
C ARG A 141 2.07 13.01 9.65
N ALA A 142 1.89 11.78 9.17
CA ALA A 142 1.92 10.59 10.04
C ALA A 142 3.33 10.37 10.62
N VAL A 143 4.36 10.47 9.79
CA VAL A 143 5.76 10.35 10.21
C VAL A 143 6.15 11.47 11.18
N GLU A 144 5.75 12.71 10.91
CA GLU A 144 5.98 13.85 11.81
C GLU A 144 5.34 13.64 13.18
N ARG A 145 4.13 13.07 13.24
CA ARG A 145 3.45 12.72 14.50
C ARG A 145 4.20 11.63 15.26
N ILE A 146 4.64 10.57 14.58
CA ILE A 146 5.44 9.50 15.19
C ILE A 146 6.72 10.07 15.81
N PHE A 147 7.38 11.00 15.11
CA PHE A 147 8.57 11.67 15.62
C PHE A 147 8.27 12.58 16.81
N ALA A 148 7.16 13.33 16.77
CA ALA A 148 6.71 14.16 17.88
C ALA A 148 6.41 13.33 19.13
N ASP A 149 5.72 12.19 18.97
CA ASP A 149 5.39 11.28 20.07
C ASP A 149 6.66 10.72 20.73
N CYS A 150 7.65 10.31 19.92
CA CYS A 150 8.95 9.87 20.46
C CYS A 150 9.71 11.01 21.16
N ALA A 151 9.70 12.23 20.62
CA ALA A 151 10.37 13.38 21.25
C ALA A 151 9.72 13.75 22.60
N ALA A 152 8.40 13.61 22.71
CA ALA A 152 7.63 13.86 23.94
C ALA A 152 7.85 12.75 24.99
N ALA A 153 8.00 11.50 24.57
CA ALA A 153 8.20 10.36 25.47
C ALA A 153 9.64 10.33 26.04
N THR A 154 9.78 10.52 27.35
CA THR A 154 11.09 10.54 28.05
C THR A 154 11.96 9.33 27.71
N ALA A 155 11.40 8.11 27.73
CA ALA A 155 12.14 6.89 27.41
C ALA A 155 12.64 6.87 25.95
N CYS A 156 11.81 7.32 25.00
CA CYS A 156 12.18 7.35 23.58
C CYS A 156 13.24 8.43 23.32
N ARG A 157 13.04 9.64 23.84
CA ARG A 157 14.02 10.74 23.74
C ARG A 157 15.35 10.40 24.39
N ALA A 158 15.33 9.80 25.58
CA ALA A 158 16.56 9.39 26.28
C ALA A 158 17.32 8.31 25.50
N ARG A 159 16.61 7.42 24.80
CA ARG A 159 17.23 6.34 24.04
C ARG A 159 17.71 6.76 22.66
N PHE A 160 16.94 7.58 21.94
CA PHE A 160 17.14 7.83 20.50
C PHE A 160 17.43 9.31 20.16
N GLY A 161 17.29 10.23 21.13
CA GLY A 161 17.45 11.67 20.91
C GLY A 161 16.25 12.30 20.20
N ASN A 162 16.50 13.30 19.35
CA ASN A 162 15.47 13.95 18.54
C ASN A 162 15.35 13.25 17.17
N PRO A 163 14.28 12.47 16.92
CA PRO A 163 14.14 11.68 15.69
C PRO A 163 14.05 12.55 14.42
N VAL A 164 13.61 13.80 14.51
CA VAL A 164 13.58 14.72 13.36
C VAL A 164 15.01 15.08 12.92
N VAL A 165 15.90 15.33 13.88
CA VAL A 165 17.32 15.63 13.59
C VAL A 165 18.00 14.39 13.00
N THR A 166 17.77 13.22 13.61
CA THR A 166 18.30 11.94 13.12
C THR A 166 17.80 11.63 11.71
N TYR A 167 16.50 11.81 11.43
CA TYR A 167 15.94 11.63 10.10
C TYR A 167 16.61 12.52 9.05
N ARG A 168 16.77 13.83 9.33
CA ARG A 168 17.42 14.76 8.40
C ARG A 168 18.87 14.37 8.11
N HIS A 169 19.59 13.93 9.14
CA HIS A 169 20.96 13.42 8.99
C HIS A 169 20.99 12.20 8.06
N VAL A 170 20.19 11.16 8.36
CA VAL A 170 20.13 9.94 7.54
C VAL A 170 19.70 10.24 6.10
N MET A 171 18.69 11.11 5.91
CA MET A 171 18.24 11.53 4.58
C MET A 171 19.36 12.19 3.78
N SER A 172 20.07 13.16 4.37
CA SER A 172 21.19 13.85 3.72
C SER A 172 22.35 12.90 3.40
N THR A 173 22.66 11.96 4.30
CA THR A 173 23.68 10.94 4.06
C THR A 173 23.31 10.04 2.89
N LEU A 174 22.07 9.54 2.84
CA LEU A 174 21.60 8.67 1.76
C LEU A 174 21.43 9.39 0.42
N GLU A 175 21.15 10.70 0.45
CA GLU A 175 21.09 11.54 -0.75
C GLU A 175 22.48 11.72 -1.37
N ALA A 176 23.49 11.99 -0.55
CA ALA A 176 24.87 12.14 -1.02
C ALA A 176 25.50 10.79 -1.40
N HIS A 177 25.28 9.76 -0.58
CA HIS A 177 25.94 8.46 -0.70
C HIS A 177 24.98 7.32 -0.34
N PRO A 178 24.22 6.77 -1.31
CA PRO A 178 23.45 5.56 -1.10
C PRO A 178 24.32 4.39 -0.65
N VAL A 179 23.84 3.60 0.31
CA VAL A 179 24.63 2.57 1.00
C VAL A 179 24.28 1.18 0.50
N GLU A 180 25.28 0.39 0.16
CA GLU A 180 25.12 -1.05 -0.10
C GLU A 180 25.02 -1.82 1.22
N VAL A 181 23.92 -2.54 1.41
CA VAL A 181 23.66 -3.30 2.64
C VAL A 181 23.31 -4.73 2.30
N THR A 182 23.99 -5.68 2.96
CA THR A 182 23.63 -7.10 2.91
C THR A 182 22.93 -7.50 4.20
N VAL A 183 21.72 -8.03 4.08
CA VAL A 183 20.92 -8.58 5.18
C VAL A 183 20.42 -9.98 4.83
N ALA A 184 20.07 -10.77 5.85
CA ALA A 184 19.37 -12.03 5.62
C ALA A 184 17.93 -11.73 5.15
N ASP A 185 17.48 -12.42 4.10
CA ASP A 185 16.07 -12.39 3.68
C ASP A 185 15.20 -12.76 4.88
N PRO A 186 14.23 -11.92 5.29
CA PRO A 186 13.46 -12.12 6.52
C PRO A 186 12.58 -13.38 6.51
N THR A 187 12.45 -14.05 5.36
CA THR A 187 11.67 -15.29 5.21
C THR A 187 12.51 -16.50 4.85
N ARG A 188 13.60 -16.32 4.08
CA ARG A 188 14.44 -17.42 3.58
C ARG A 188 15.75 -17.57 4.36
N GLY A 189 16.16 -16.55 5.12
CA GLY A 189 17.46 -16.48 5.79
C GLY A 189 18.66 -16.29 4.86
N THR A 190 18.47 -16.40 3.54
CA THR A 190 19.55 -16.26 2.54
C THR A 190 20.01 -14.80 2.42
N PRO A 191 21.31 -14.52 2.26
CA PRO A 191 21.80 -13.16 2.07
C PRO A 191 21.22 -12.46 0.83
N VAL A 192 20.74 -11.23 1.03
CA VAL A 192 20.27 -10.32 -0.02
C VAL A 192 20.98 -8.99 0.15
N SER A 193 21.64 -8.54 -0.92
CA SER A 193 22.25 -7.21 -1.00
C SER A 193 21.30 -6.24 -1.70
N LEU A 194 21.18 -5.04 -1.16
CA LEU A 194 20.42 -3.94 -1.76
C LEU A 194 21.11 -2.60 -1.52
N ARG A 195 20.88 -1.68 -2.46
CA ARG A 195 21.32 -0.29 -2.35
C ARG A 195 20.23 0.55 -1.69
N LEU A 196 20.46 0.98 -0.45
CA LEU A 196 19.58 1.90 0.26
C LEU A 196 19.87 3.34 -0.16
N GLY A 197 18.84 4.04 -0.64
CA GLY A 197 18.85 5.49 -0.80
C GLY A 197 17.58 6.12 -0.26
N THR A 198 17.33 7.36 -0.69
CA THR A 198 16.19 8.17 -0.26
C THR A 198 14.85 7.54 -0.63
N TYR A 199 14.78 6.81 -1.75
CA TYR A 199 13.57 6.10 -2.17
C TYR A 199 13.19 4.97 -1.19
N GLN A 200 14.15 4.11 -0.82
CA GLN A 200 13.93 3.02 0.11
C GLN A 200 13.57 3.55 1.50
N LEU A 201 14.26 4.60 1.97
CA LEU A 201 13.93 5.27 3.23
C LEU A 201 12.49 5.82 3.21
N GLY A 202 12.10 6.52 2.13
CA GLY A 202 10.75 7.06 1.97
C GLY A 202 9.67 5.97 1.97
N GLN A 203 9.95 4.83 1.33
CA GLN A 203 9.03 3.67 1.32
C GLN A 203 8.88 3.06 2.72
N VAL A 204 9.98 2.92 3.47
CA VAL A 204 9.92 2.46 4.86
C VAL A 204 9.10 3.43 5.71
N LEU A 205 9.44 4.71 5.72
CA LEU A 205 8.75 5.72 6.52
C LEU A 205 7.24 5.74 6.23
N ARG A 206 6.88 5.74 4.95
CA ARG A 206 5.48 5.74 4.52
C ARG A 206 4.75 4.47 4.95
N LEU A 207 5.28 3.29 4.62
CA LEU A 207 4.55 2.03 4.80
C LEU A 207 4.61 1.52 6.25
N ALA A 208 5.67 1.81 7.00
CA ALA A 208 5.73 1.53 8.43
C ALA A 208 4.68 2.31 9.22
N SER A 209 4.34 3.54 8.77
CA SER A 209 3.33 4.38 9.44
C SER A 209 1.91 3.80 9.43
N TYR A 210 1.62 2.78 8.62
CA TYR A 210 0.29 2.16 8.54
C TYR A 210 -0.08 1.31 9.75
N THR A 211 0.91 0.84 10.54
CA THR A 211 0.64 -0.03 11.69
C THR A 211 1.44 0.42 12.91
N PRO A 212 0.86 0.38 14.12
CA PRO A 212 1.58 0.76 15.33
C PRO A 212 2.88 -0.03 15.55
N ALA A 213 2.87 -1.32 15.20
CA ALA A 213 4.02 -2.21 15.38
C ALA A 213 5.23 -1.79 14.53
N LEU A 214 5.02 -1.43 13.25
CA LEU A 214 6.11 -0.96 12.38
C LEU A 214 6.48 0.49 12.68
N ALA A 215 5.50 1.35 12.98
CA ALA A 215 5.73 2.75 13.33
C ALA A 215 6.64 2.91 14.56
N ALA A 216 6.47 2.05 15.57
CA ALA A 216 7.28 2.05 16.78
C ALA A 216 8.77 1.74 16.53
N LEU A 217 9.12 1.13 15.39
CA LEU A 217 10.50 0.81 15.03
C LEU A 217 11.23 1.99 14.38
N LEU A 218 10.50 2.98 13.84
CA LEU A 218 11.12 4.07 13.07
C LEU A 218 12.21 4.85 13.85
N PRO A 219 12.03 5.21 15.14
CA PRO A 219 13.10 5.86 15.90
C PRO A 219 14.36 4.98 16.04
N LEU A 220 14.19 3.67 16.24
CA LEU A 220 15.28 2.72 16.34
C LEU A 220 16.03 2.58 15.00
N ASP A 221 15.29 2.41 13.91
CA ASP A 221 15.87 2.21 12.57
C ASP A 221 16.66 3.45 12.12
N LEU A 222 16.13 4.64 12.38
CA LEU A 222 16.83 5.89 12.09
C LEU A 222 18.04 6.10 12.98
N HIS A 223 17.93 5.81 14.27
CA HIS A 223 19.06 5.93 15.20
C HIS A 223 20.20 4.98 14.82
N ALA A 224 19.88 3.72 14.49
CA ALA A 224 20.86 2.75 14.02
C ALA A 224 21.53 3.19 12.70
N ALA A 225 20.74 3.69 11.75
CA ALA A 225 21.25 4.20 10.47
C ALA A 225 22.18 5.40 10.66
N ALA A 226 21.84 6.34 11.56
CA ALA A 226 22.70 7.48 11.89
C ALA A 226 24.04 7.06 12.53
N ALA A 227 24.08 5.90 13.19
CA ALA A 227 25.31 5.29 13.71
C ALA A 227 26.03 4.40 12.67
N GLY A 228 25.61 4.42 11.40
CA GLY A 228 26.21 3.64 10.31
C GLY A 228 25.66 2.20 10.17
N ASN A 229 24.74 1.78 11.04
CA ASN A 229 24.10 0.46 10.96
C ASN A 229 22.76 0.54 10.22
N TYR A 230 22.80 0.35 8.90
CA TYR A 230 21.62 0.39 8.04
C TYR A 230 20.86 -0.94 7.94
N ARG A 231 21.31 -2.00 8.63
CA ARG A 231 20.69 -3.34 8.52
C ARG A 231 19.22 -3.39 8.99
N PRO A 232 18.82 -2.74 10.10
CA PRO A 232 17.41 -2.72 10.52
C PRO A 232 16.50 -2.11 9.45
N LEU A 233 16.90 -0.94 8.92
CA LEU A 233 16.20 -0.25 7.84
C LEU A 233 16.09 -1.09 6.57
N ALA A 234 17.19 -1.74 6.16
CA ALA A 234 17.21 -2.67 5.01
C ALA A 234 16.27 -3.86 5.22
N GLY A 235 16.27 -4.46 6.41
CA GLY A 235 15.38 -5.56 6.76
C GLY A 235 13.91 -5.17 6.70
N GLN A 236 13.57 -3.99 7.23
CA GLN A 236 12.20 -3.47 7.19
C GLN A 236 11.77 -3.15 5.75
N TYR A 237 12.64 -2.55 4.93
CA TYR A 237 12.39 -2.33 3.51
C TYR A 237 12.07 -3.63 2.77
N LEU A 238 12.89 -4.68 2.93
CA LEU A 238 12.67 -5.98 2.28
C LEU A 238 11.36 -6.65 2.72
N PHE A 239 11.02 -6.54 4.02
CA PHE A 239 9.76 -7.04 4.54
C PHE A 239 8.58 -6.32 3.88
N ILE A 240 8.62 -4.99 3.85
CA ILE A 240 7.59 -4.14 3.25
C ILE A 240 7.46 -4.42 1.74
N ASP A 241 8.57 -4.37 1.00
CA ASP A 241 8.60 -4.60 -0.45
C ASP A 241 7.94 -5.94 -0.79
N ARG A 242 8.23 -6.99 -0.04
CA ARG A 242 7.62 -8.30 -0.27
C ARG A 242 6.12 -8.36 0.04
N VAL A 243 5.69 -7.71 1.13
CA VAL A 243 4.27 -7.69 1.51
C VAL A 243 3.44 -6.93 0.48
N TYR A 244 3.98 -5.86 -0.12
CA TYR A 244 3.22 -4.99 -1.00
C TYR A 244 3.45 -5.24 -2.50
N SER A 245 4.62 -5.74 -2.94
CA SER A 245 4.94 -5.94 -4.37
C SER A 245 4.04 -6.97 -5.07
N HIS A 246 3.44 -7.88 -4.31
CA HIS A 246 2.52 -8.90 -4.83
C HIS A 246 1.06 -8.67 -4.42
N ALA A 247 0.77 -7.62 -3.65
CA ALA A 247 -0.57 -7.34 -3.14
C ALA A 247 -1.43 -6.49 -4.10
N ILE A 248 -0.81 -5.89 -5.11
CA ILE A 248 -1.47 -4.93 -6.00
C ILE A 248 -1.30 -5.40 -7.45
N ALA A 249 -2.41 -5.65 -8.13
CA ALA A 249 -2.43 -5.81 -9.58
C ALA A 249 -2.16 -4.44 -10.22
N VAL A 250 -0.92 -4.19 -10.65
CA VAL A 250 -0.48 -2.82 -11.00
C VAL A 250 -1.19 -2.29 -12.24
N GLY A 251 -1.51 -3.15 -13.21
CA GLY A 251 -2.34 -2.76 -14.35
C GLY A 251 -3.72 -2.28 -13.92
N MET A 252 -4.34 -2.97 -12.96
CA MET A 252 -5.63 -2.57 -12.39
C MET A 252 -5.53 -1.25 -11.63
N ASN A 253 -4.51 -1.12 -10.76
CA ASN A 253 -4.25 0.12 -10.02
C ASN A 253 -4.14 1.32 -10.97
N ASN A 254 -3.35 1.18 -12.04
CA ASN A 254 -3.16 2.25 -13.01
C ASN A 254 -4.46 2.55 -13.77
N SER A 255 -5.25 1.54 -14.10
CA SER A 255 -6.56 1.73 -14.76
C SER A 255 -7.51 2.58 -13.90
N VAL A 256 -7.62 2.27 -12.60
CA VAL A 256 -8.43 3.04 -11.66
C VAL A 256 -7.91 4.47 -11.54
N VAL A 257 -6.65 4.65 -11.17
CA VAL A 257 -6.08 5.99 -10.93
C VAL A 257 -6.19 6.87 -12.18
N CYS A 258 -5.94 6.32 -13.37
CA CYS A 258 -6.03 7.11 -14.61
C CYS A 258 -7.46 7.41 -15.08
N SER A 259 -8.48 6.68 -14.62
CA SER A 259 -9.88 6.90 -15.02
C SER A 259 -10.69 7.70 -14.01
N GLU A 260 -10.17 7.84 -12.78
CA GLU A 260 -10.85 8.44 -11.64
C GLU A 260 -10.11 9.66 -11.06
N ASP A 261 -9.00 10.05 -11.68
CA ASP A 261 -8.40 11.39 -11.57
C ASP A 261 -9.19 12.44 -12.39
#